data_AF-A0A4D4MGH2-F1
#
_entry.id   AF-A0A4D4MGH2-F1
#
_cell.length_a   1.000
_cell.length_b   1.000
_cell.length_c   1.000
_cell.angle_alpha   90.00
_cell.angle_beta   90.00
_cell.angle_gamma   90.00
#
_symmetry.space_group_name_H-M   'P 1'
#
loop_
_entity.id
_entity.type
_entity.pdbx_description
1 polymer ?
#
loop_
_entity_poly.entity_id
_entity_poly.type
_entity_poly.pdbx_seq_one_letter_code
_entity_poly.pdbx_strand_id
1 'polypeptide(L)'
;MDPERLADTWAAKHAEWRRVRDSMTEAGWGVYEPERDAQGSEWARDREDRRAGALAAGAAFEARRREGPDELQAELWLSAGPGRRIRAVADLSGLQPAQILAQLAERVVVSEDGTVSVPPFMPSR
;
A
#
# COMPACT_ATOMS: atom_id res chain seq x y z
N MET A 1 10.67 2.89 11.02
CA MET A 1 11.91 2.93 10.22
C MET A 1 12.15 4.38 9.89
N ASP A 2 13.33 4.90 10.19
CA ASP A 2 13.70 6.29 9.93
C ASP A 2 13.75 6.57 8.40
N PRO A 3 12.97 7.52 7.88
CA PRO A 3 12.98 7.89 6.46
C PRO A 3 14.34 8.34 5.95
N GLU A 4 15.11 9.07 6.75
CA GLU A 4 16.43 9.58 6.34
C GLU A 4 17.42 8.42 6.20
N ARG A 5 17.46 7.54 7.20
CA ARG A 5 18.27 6.32 7.15
C ARG A 5 17.93 5.41 5.96
N LEU A 6 16.66 5.35 5.57
CA LEU A 6 16.22 4.60 4.39
C LEU A 6 16.68 5.26 3.10
N ALA A 7 16.59 6.60 3.01
CA ALA A 7 17.07 7.37 1.86
C ALA A 7 18.59 7.17 1.66
N ASP A 8 19.38 7.24 2.74
CA ASP A 8 20.82 7.00 2.71
C ASP A 8 21.16 5.58 2.24
N THR A 9 20.43 4.60 2.74
CA THR A 9 20.59 3.19 2.33
C THR A 9 20.33 3.03 0.83
N TRP A 10 19.30 3.68 0.30
CA TRP A 10 18.99 3.65 -1.13
C TRP A 10 20.02 4.40 -1.98
N ALA A 11 20.51 5.55 -1.51
CA ALA A 11 21.56 6.30 -2.18
C ALA A 11 22.85 5.46 -2.30
N ALA A 12 23.26 4.79 -1.22
CA ALA A 12 24.41 3.90 -1.21
C ALA A 12 24.24 2.72 -2.17
N LYS A 13 23.07 2.05 -2.16
CA LYS A 13 22.75 0.98 -3.12
C LYS A 13 22.81 1.48 -4.56
N HIS A 14 22.27 2.67 -4.83
CA HIS A 14 22.26 3.23 -6.17
C HIS A 14 23.67 3.61 -6.67
N ALA A 15 24.55 4.06 -5.78
CA ALA A 15 25.96 4.28 -6.10
C ALA A 15 26.67 2.96 -6.43
N GLU A 16 26.43 1.91 -5.64
CA GLU A 16 27.02 0.60 -5.87
C GLU A 16 26.54 -0.03 -7.20
N TRP A 17 25.25 0.06 -7.50
CA TRP A 17 24.73 -0.42 -8.79
C TRP A 17 25.34 0.31 -10.00
N ARG A 18 25.62 1.62 -9.86
CA ARG A 18 26.35 2.37 -10.89
C ARG A 18 27.78 1.87 -11.06
N ARG A 19 28.50 1.65 -9.95
CA ARG A 19 29.86 1.08 -9.97
C ARG A 19 29.89 -0.28 -10.68
N VAL A 20 28.96 -1.18 -10.33
CA VAL A 20 28.83 -2.50 -10.96
C VAL A 20 28.57 -2.39 -12.46
N ARG A 21 27.62 -1.53 -12.86
CA ARG A 21 27.33 -1.27 -14.28
C ARG A 21 28.57 -0.78 -15.03
N ASP A 22 29.31 0.16 -14.44
CA ASP A 22 30.50 0.74 -15.07
C ASP A 22 31.60 -0.33 -15.22
N SER A 23 31.84 -1.16 -14.20
CA SER A 23 32.76 -2.30 -14.29
C SER A 23 32.34 -3.35 -15.33
N MET A 24 31.04 -3.64 -15.46
CA MET A 24 30.52 -4.54 -16.50
C MET A 24 30.74 -3.96 -17.91
N THR A 25 30.55 -2.65 -18.06
CA THR A 25 30.79 -1.92 -19.32
C THR A 25 32.26 -1.98 -19.72
N GLU A 26 33.18 -1.72 -18.77
CA GLU A 26 34.63 -1.82 -18.99
C GLU A 26 35.06 -3.24 -19.39
N ALA A 27 34.42 -4.26 -18.81
CA ALA A 27 34.67 -5.66 -19.15
C ALA A 27 34.04 -6.10 -20.47
N GLY A 28 33.37 -5.19 -21.21
CA GLY A 28 32.74 -5.47 -22.50
C GLY A 28 31.44 -6.28 -22.42
N TRP A 29 30.82 -6.36 -21.24
CA TRP A 29 29.51 -7.01 -21.09
C TRP A 29 28.42 -6.09 -21.62
N GLY A 30 27.43 -6.66 -22.31
CA GLY A 30 26.25 -5.91 -22.72
C GLY A 30 25.57 -5.30 -21.51
N VAL A 31 25.32 -3.99 -21.55
CA VAL A 31 24.51 -3.32 -20.54
C VAL A 31 23.06 -3.77 -20.72
N TYR A 32 22.33 -3.94 -19.61
CA TYR A 32 20.90 -4.19 -19.69
C TYR A 32 20.22 -3.04 -20.44
N GLU A 33 19.55 -3.36 -21.56
CA GLU A 33 18.80 -2.45 -22.42
C GLU A 33 17.30 -2.65 -22.12
N PRO A 34 16.68 -1.80 -21.29
CA PRO A 34 15.29 -1.97 -20.87
C PRO A 34 14.31 -2.04 -22.05
N GLU A 35 14.64 -1.35 -23.15
CA GLU A 35 13.84 -1.31 -24.38
C GLU A 35 13.76 -2.67 -25.07
N ARG A 36 14.71 -3.57 -24.78
CA ARG A 36 14.75 -4.95 -25.30
C ARG A 36 14.14 -5.96 -24.33
N ASP A 37 13.88 -5.56 -23.09
CA ASP A 37 13.13 -6.36 -22.13
C ASP A 37 11.66 -5.94 -22.13
N ALA A 38 10.89 -6.54 -23.04
CA ALA A 38 9.46 -6.30 -23.14
C ALA A 38 8.71 -6.67 -21.84
N GLN A 39 9.14 -7.73 -21.15
CA GLN A 39 8.50 -8.21 -19.93
C GLN A 39 8.81 -7.29 -18.74
N GLY A 40 10.08 -6.90 -18.58
CA GLY A 40 10.49 -5.93 -17.57
C GLY A 40 9.84 -4.57 -17.75
N SER A 41 9.71 -4.12 -19.01
CA SER A 41 9.02 -2.88 -19.37
C SER A 41 7.52 -2.92 -19.08
N GLU A 42 6.86 -4.06 -19.33
CA GLU A 42 5.45 -4.26 -18.96
C GLU A 42 5.24 -4.21 -17.45
N TRP A 43 6.05 -4.95 -16.67
CA TRP A 43 5.95 -4.93 -15.22
C TRP A 43 6.26 -3.56 -14.60
N ALA A 44 7.15 -2.79 -15.21
CA ALA A 44 7.42 -1.42 -14.81
C ALA A 44 6.19 -0.52 -15.02
N ARG A 45 5.57 -0.59 -16.21
CA ARG A 45 4.33 0.14 -16.52
C ARG A 45 3.19 -0.24 -15.58
N ASP A 46 2.93 -1.53 -15.39
CA ASP A 46 1.90 -2.02 -14.45
C ASP A 46 2.09 -1.49 -13.02
N ARG A 47 3.35 -1.38 -12.58
CA ARG A 47 3.67 -0.85 -11.25
C ARG A 47 3.39 0.64 -11.18
N GLU A 48 3.79 1.40 -12.20
CA GLU A 48 3.52 2.83 -12.27
C GLU A 48 2.02 3.10 -12.33
N ASP A 49 1.27 2.36 -13.16
CA ASP A 49 -0.18 2.48 -13.29
C ASP A 49 -0.89 2.19 -11.97
N ARG A 50 -0.50 1.12 -11.27
CA ARG A 50 -1.03 0.82 -9.93
C ARG A 50 -0.71 1.92 -8.91
N ARG A 51 0.48 2.50 -8.96
CA ARG A 51 0.89 3.60 -8.08
C ARG A 51 0.09 4.87 -8.39
N ALA A 52 -0.02 5.24 -9.65
CA ALA A 52 -0.77 6.39 -10.11
C ALA A 52 -2.26 6.26 -9.74
N GLY A 53 -2.86 5.09 -9.96
CA GLY A 53 -4.23 4.80 -9.55
C GLY A 53 -4.46 4.93 -8.04
N ALA A 54 -3.52 4.44 -7.22
CA ALA A 54 -3.61 4.58 -5.77
C ALA A 54 -3.53 6.05 -5.32
N LEU A 55 -2.63 6.83 -5.91
CA LEU A 55 -2.50 8.26 -5.63
C LEU A 55 -3.75 9.05 -6.06
N ALA A 56 -4.29 8.75 -7.25
CA ALA A 56 -5.51 9.38 -7.76
C ALA A 56 -6.72 9.05 -6.87
N ALA A 57 -6.87 7.81 -6.42
CA ALA A 57 -7.93 7.42 -5.51
C ALA A 57 -7.84 8.16 -4.17
N GLY A 58 -6.63 8.33 -3.62
CA GLY A 58 -6.39 9.14 -2.42
C GLY A 58 -6.74 10.62 -2.64
N ALA A 59 -6.32 11.20 -3.76
CA ALA A 59 -6.63 12.59 -4.09
C ALA A 59 -8.13 12.83 -4.29
N ALA A 60 -8.83 11.92 -4.97
CA ALA A 60 -10.28 11.99 -5.18
C ALA A 60 -11.05 11.85 -3.85
N PHE A 61 -10.56 11.03 -2.93
CA PHE A 61 -11.11 10.93 -1.58
C PHE A 61 -10.96 12.26 -0.81
N GLU A 62 -9.75 12.83 -0.79
CA GLU A 62 -9.48 14.13 -0.15
C GLU A 62 -10.27 15.29 -0.76
N ALA A 63 -10.53 15.25 -2.07
CA ALA A 63 -11.39 16.22 -2.74
C ALA A 63 -12.84 16.10 -2.25
N ARG A 64 -13.42 14.89 -2.24
CA ARG A 64 -14.77 14.65 -1.71
C ARG A 64 -14.91 15.05 -0.24
N ARG A 65 -13.87 14.82 0.57
CA ARG A 65 -13.82 15.25 1.97
C ARG A 65 -13.96 16.77 2.12
N ARG A 66 -13.27 17.54 1.27
CA ARG A 66 -13.36 19.01 1.27
C ARG A 66 -14.72 19.55 0.82
N GLU A 67 -15.46 18.76 0.04
CA GLU A 67 -16.77 19.12 -0.52
C GLU A 67 -17.95 18.51 0.26
N GLY A 68 -17.68 17.73 1.32
CA GLY A 68 -18.70 17.00 2.08
C GLY A 68 -19.65 17.91 2.87
N PRO A 69 -20.91 17.50 3.07
CA PRO A 69 -21.90 18.24 3.87
C PRO A 69 -21.47 18.36 5.34
N ASP A 70 -22.09 19.28 6.10
CA ASP A 70 -21.90 19.50 7.55
C ASP A 70 -22.29 18.28 8.45
N GLU A 71 -22.26 17.06 7.90
CA GLU A 71 -22.47 15.81 8.62
C GLU A 71 -21.16 15.26 9.18
N LEU A 72 -21.20 14.80 10.43
CA LEU A 72 -20.05 14.20 11.10
C LEU A 72 -19.69 12.86 10.43
N GLN A 73 -18.63 12.84 9.62
CA GLN A 73 -18.10 11.62 9.01
C GLN A 73 -16.90 11.08 9.79
N ALA A 74 -16.93 9.78 10.10
CA ALA A 74 -15.80 9.08 10.70
C ALA A 74 -14.93 8.47 9.60
N GLU A 75 -13.67 8.93 9.51
CA GLU A 75 -12.69 8.44 8.55
C GLU A 75 -11.62 7.58 9.22
N LEU A 76 -11.22 6.49 8.57
CA LEU A 76 -10.21 5.57 9.09
C LEU A 76 -9.12 5.30 8.05
N TRP A 77 -7.89 5.68 8.39
CA TRP A 77 -6.71 5.36 7.59
C TRP A 77 -6.05 4.09 8.11
N LEU A 78 -5.99 3.07 7.27
CA LEU A 78 -5.36 1.80 7.58
C LEU A 78 -4.03 1.66 6.86
N SER A 79 -3.03 1.13 7.56
CA SER A 79 -1.80 0.72 6.91
C SER A 79 -2.07 -0.40 5.89
N ALA A 80 -1.17 -0.56 4.92
CA ALA A 80 -1.41 -1.42 3.77
C ALA A 80 -1.69 -2.90 4.13
N GLY A 81 -1.12 -3.40 5.23
CA GLY A 81 -1.36 -4.78 5.69
C GLY A 81 -2.81 -5.02 6.11
N PRO A 82 -3.30 -4.37 7.18
CA PRO A 82 -4.71 -4.42 7.59
C PRO A 82 -5.68 -4.07 6.46
N GLY A 83 -5.40 -3.01 5.68
CA GLY A 83 -6.26 -2.61 4.58
C GLY A 83 -6.38 -3.66 3.47
N ARG A 84 -5.34 -4.46 3.21
CA ARG A 84 -5.43 -5.62 2.28
C ARG A 84 -6.26 -6.75 2.87
N ARG A 85 -6.11 -7.03 4.17
CA ARG A 85 -6.87 -8.10 4.83
C ARG A 85 -8.36 -7.81 4.83
N ILE A 86 -8.75 -6.57 5.15
CA ILE A 86 -10.17 -6.17 5.13
C ILE A 86 -10.75 -6.31 3.73
N ARG A 87 -10.02 -5.87 2.69
CA ARG A 87 -10.46 -6.04 1.30
C ARG A 87 -10.62 -7.51 0.91
N ALA A 88 -9.64 -8.36 1.22
CA ALA A 88 -9.73 -9.78 0.94
C ALA A 88 -10.92 -10.46 1.64
N VAL A 89 -11.21 -10.09 2.89
CA VAL A 89 -12.37 -10.59 3.64
C VAL A 89 -13.68 -10.07 3.05
N ALA A 90 -13.74 -8.78 2.67
CA ALA A 90 -14.88 -8.16 2.00
C ALA A 90 -15.20 -8.89 0.68
N ASP A 91 -14.18 -9.17 -0.14
CA ASP A 91 -14.32 -9.92 -1.39
C ASP A 91 -14.86 -11.34 -1.16
N LEU A 92 -14.33 -12.06 -0.16
CA LEU A 92 -14.77 -13.42 0.16
C LEU A 92 -16.20 -13.47 0.72
N SER A 93 -16.61 -12.46 1.47
CA SER A 93 -17.91 -12.39 2.13
C SER A 93 -18.99 -11.69 1.29
N GLY A 94 -18.62 -11.06 0.17
CA GLY A 94 -19.52 -10.23 -0.63
C GLY A 94 -20.07 -9.03 0.12
N LEU A 95 -19.30 -8.51 1.09
CA LEU A 95 -19.59 -7.32 1.90
C LEU A 95 -18.72 -6.15 1.44
N GLN A 96 -19.13 -4.93 1.80
CA GLN A 96 -18.28 -3.75 1.65
C GLN A 96 -17.26 -3.66 2.78
N PRO A 97 -16.04 -3.12 2.55
CA PRO A 97 -15.04 -2.91 3.59
C PRO A 97 -15.56 -2.16 4.84
N ALA A 98 -16.46 -1.20 4.65
CA ALA A 98 -17.09 -0.46 5.74
C ALA A 98 -17.96 -1.35 6.65
N GLN A 99 -18.64 -2.36 6.08
CA GLN A 99 -19.45 -3.30 6.85
C GLN A 99 -18.58 -4.22 7.71
N ILE A 100 -17.42 -4.65 7.18
CA ILE A 100 -16.43 -5.41 7.94
C ILE A 100 -15.90 -4.59 9.12
N LEU A 101 -15.62 -3.31 8.89
CA LEU A 101 -15.16 -2.38 9.93
C LEU A 101 -16.21 -2.14 11.01
N ALA A 102 -17.48 -1.99 10.63
CA ALA A 102 -18.58 -1.85 11.59
C ALA A 102 -18.68 -3.10 12.50
N GLN A 103 -18.62 -4.29 11.92
CA GLN A 103 -18.68 -5.54 12.71
C GLN A 103 -17.44 -5.73 13.60
N LEU A 104 -16.27 -5.27 13.18
CA LEU A 104 -15.07 -5.23 14.03
C LEU A 104 -15.31 -4.31 15.24
N ALA A 105 -15.84 -3.11 15.01
CA ALA A 105 -16.11 -2.13 16.06
C ALA A 105 -17.16 -2.62 17.07
N GLU A 106 -18.23 -3.25 16.59
CA GLU A 106 -19.28 -3.86 17.44
C GLU A 106 -18.75 -4.97 18.36
N ARG A 107 -17.61 -5.58 18.01
CA ARG A 107 -17.03 -6.73 18.70
C ARG A 107 -15.80 -6.36 19.53
N VAL A 108 -15.50 -5.08 19.66
CA VAL A 108 -14.39 -4.61 20.49
C VAL A 108 -14.66 -4.96 21.95
N VAL A 109 -13.71 -5.65 22.56
CA VAL A 109 -13.65 -5.91 24.00
C VAL A 109 -12.47 -5.12 24.57
N VAL A 110 -12.76 -4.33 25.60
CA VAL A 110 -11.74 -3.60 26.37
C VAL A 110 -11.56 -4.32 27.70
N SER A 111 -10.35 -4.81 27.94
CA SER A 111 -9.96 -5.47 29.19
C SER A 111 -9.76 -4.46 30.33
N GLU A 112 -9.70 -4.93 31.58
CA GLU A 112 -9.51 -4.09 32.77
C GLU A 112 -8.21 -3.27 32.72
N ASP A 113 -7.20 -3.76 32.01
CA ASP A 113 -5.91 -3.08 31.78
C ASP A 113 -5.94 -2.07 30.60
N GLY A 114 -7.10 -1.90 29.95
CA GLY A 114 -7.28 -1.03 28.78
C GLY A 114 -6.90 -1.67 27.45
N THR A 115 -6.52 -2.96 27.44
CA THR A 115 -6.21 -3.67 26.19
C THR A 115 -7.46 -3.81 25.33
N VAL A 116 -7.35 -3.42 24.05
CA VAL A 116 -8.42 -3.52 23.06
C VAL A 116 -8.21 -4.76 22.21
N SER A 117 -9.21 -5.65 22.19
CA SER A 117 -9.17 -6.88 21.41
C SER A 117 -10.49 -7.11 20.68
N VAL A 118 -10.46 -7.95 19.64
CA VAL A 118 -11.67 -8.40 18.94
C VAL A 118 -11.62 -9.93 18.88
N PRO A 119 -12.61 -10.65 19.44
CA PRO A 119 -12.69 -12.10 19.33
C PRO A 119 -12.81 -12.53 17.86
N PRO A 120 -12.30 -13.72 17.49
CA PRO A 120 -12.48 -14.27 16.16
C PRO A 120 -13.96 -14.35 15.77
N PHE A 121 -14.29 -13.95 14.54
CA PHE A 121 -15.63 -14.06 13.99
C PHE A 121 -15.59 -14.24 12.47
N MET A 122 -16.69 -14.73 11.92
CA MET A 122 -16.93 -14.75 10.47
C MET A 122 -17.88 -13.61 10.13
N PRO A 123 -17.51 -12.71 9.21
CA PRO A 123 -18.41 -11.63 8.79
C PRO A 123 -19.68 -12.17 8.13
N SER A 124 -20.81 -11.56 8.46
CA SER A 124 -22.12 -11.89 7.89
C SER A 124 -22.83 -10.64 7.39
N ARG A 125 -23.82 -10.80 6.51
CA ARG A 125 -24.71 -9.71 6.10
C ARG A 125 -25.62 -9.27 7.23
#